data_AF-A0A644WE22-F1
#
_entry.id   AF-A0A644WE22-F1
#
_cell.length_a   1.000
_cell.length_b   1.000
_cell.length_c   1.000
_cell.angle_alpha   90.00
_cell.angle_beta   90.00
_cell.angle_gamma   90.00
#
_symmetry.space_group_name_H-M   'P 1'
#
loop_
_entity.id
_entity.type
_entity.pdbx_description
1 polymer ?
#
loop_
_entity_poly.entity_id
_entity_poly.type
_entity_poly.pdbx_seq_one_letter_code
_entity_poly.pdbx_strand_id
1 'polypeptide(L)'
;MSDEQAKETVQKFKKLLTDKGAQMKHEEDWGLKKLAYPIQKKTTGFYHLFEFEAEGNVVGELEVNYKRDERVIRFLTVSLDKYGIEFVEKRRKLKAEKAKEESKKEPEV
;
A
#
# COMPACT_ATOMS: atom_id res chain seq x y z
N MET A 1 11.49 -9.55 -10.05
CA MET A 1 11.98 -8.37 -9.31
C MET A 1 12.58 -8.87 -8.02
N SER A 2 13.71 -8.31 -7.60
CA SER A 2 14.20 -8.45 -6.23
C SER A 2 13.42 -7.55 -5.28
N ASP A 3 13.58 -7.76 -3.98
CA ASP A 3 12.95 -6.95 -2.93
C ASP A 3 13.44 -5.49 -2.97
N GLU A 4 14.72 -5.27 -3.28
CA GLU A 4 15.32 -3.93 -3.41
C GLU A 4 14.69 -3.16 -4.57
N GLN A 5 14.45 -3.82 -5.70
CA GLN A 5 13.79 -3.21 -6.85
C GLN A 5 12.33 -2.84 -6.53
N ALA A 6 11.65 -3.66 -5.71
CA ALA A 6 10.29 -3.37 -5.25
C ALA A 6 10.27 -2.09 -4.41
N LYS A 7 11.17 -2.00 -3.43
CA LYS A 7 11.32 -0.81 -2.58
C LYS A 7 11.69 0.44 -3.36
N GLU A 8 12.57 0.35 -4.35
CA GLU A 8 12.90 1.48 -5.24
C GLU A 8 11.65 1.98 -5.98
N THR A 9 10.86 1.05 -6.53
CA THR A 9 9.64 1.37 -7.29
C THR A 9 8.59 2.02 -6.36
N VAL A 10 8.43 1.51 -5.15
CA VAL A 10 7.55 2.08 -4.10
C VAL A 10 8.00 3.50 -3.74
N GLN A 11 9.30 3.71 -3.52
CA GLN A 11 9.86 5.03 -3.21
C GLN A 11 9.62 6.04 -4.34
N LYS A 12 9.73 5.63 -5.60
CA LYS A 12 9.42 6.48 -6.76
C LYS A 12 7.97 6.97 -6.73
N PHE A 13 7.01 6.09 -6.48
CA PHE A 13 5.59 6.48 -6.40
C PHE A 13 5.26 7.29 -5.14
N LYS A 14 5.92 6.98 -4.02
CA LYS A 14 5.82 7.79 -2.80
C LYS A 14 6.30 9.22 -3.04
N LYS A 15 7.43 9.41 -3.73
CA LYS A 15 7.94 10.73 -4.12
C LYS A 15 6.96 11.47 -5.03
N LEU A 16 6.42 10.79 -6.04
CA LEU A 16 5.44 11.38 -6.94
C LEU A 16 4.19 11.90 -6.21
N LEU A 17 3.73 11.16 -5.19
CA LEU A 17 2.62 11.58 -4.32
C LEU A 17 3.01 12.79 -3.47
N THR A 18 4.17 12.78 -2.81
CA THR A 18 4.62 13.90 -1.97
C THR A 18 4.88 15.17 -2.77
N ASP A 19 5.45 15.07 -3.98
CA ASP A 19 5.74 16.21 -4.85
C ASP A 19 4.45 16.90 -5.33
N LYS A 20 3.35 16.16 -5.38
CA LYS A 20 2.02 16.67 -5.70
C LYS A 20 1.22 17.14 -4.49
N GLY A 21 1.85 17.23 -3.32
CA GLY A 21 1.24 17.72 -2.09
C GLY A 21 0.33 16.70 -1.39
N ALA A 22 0.41 15.41 -1.73
CA ALA A 22 -0.34 14.39 -1.02
C ALA A 22 0.21 14.18 0.40
N GLN A 23 -0.68 14.10 1.38
CA GLN A 23 -0.34 13.73 2.75
C GLN A 23 -0.45 12.22 2.94
N MET A 24 0.68 11.56 3.21
CA MET A 24 0.69 10.14 3.55
C MET A 24 0.17 9.92 4.98
N LYS A 25 -0.94 9.20 5.13
CA LYS A 25 -1.51 8.80 6.43
C LYS A 25 -0.95 7.46 6.90
N HIS A 26 -0.79 6.52 5.97
CA HIS A 26 -0.32 5.18 6.29
C HIS A 26 0.28 4.46 5.09
N GLU A 27 1.20 3.55 5.39
CA GLU A 27 1.88 2.69 4.42
C GLU A 27 1.98 1.30 5.04
N GLU A 28 1.57 0.28 4.30
CA GLU A 28 1.69 -1.12 4.71
C GLU A 28 2.40 -1.90 3.60
N ASP A 29 3.52 -2.53 3.94
CA ASP A 29 4.24 -3.45 3.06
C ASP A 29 3.80 -4.89 3.38
N TRP A 30 3.19 -5.54 2.41
CA TRP A 30 2.71 -6.92 2.54
C TRP A 30 3.72 -7.93 1.99
N GLY A 31 4.79 -7.46 1.36
CA GLY A 31 5.82 -8.27 0.75
C GLY A 31 5.32 -9.14 -0.41
N LEU A 32 6.07 -10.21 -0.68
CA LEU A 32 5.78 -11.14 -1.75
C LEU A 32 4.59 -12.04 -1.40
N LYS A 33 3.54 -12.00 -2.21
CA LYS A 33 2.38 -12.89 -2.10
C LYS A 33 2.17 -13.69 -3.38
N LYS A 34 1.64 -14.90 -3.22
CA LYS A 34 1.21 -15.75 -4.34
C LYS A 34 -0.17 -15.29 -4.82
N LEU A 35 -0.29 -15.13 -6.14
CA LEU A 35 -1.54 -14.74 -6.80
C LEU A 35 -2.45 -15.97 -6.94
N ALA A 36 -3.76 -15.77 -6.85
CA ALA A 36 -4.73 -16.84 -7.06
C ALA A 36 -4.71 -17.37 -8.51
N TYR A 37 -4.39 -16.49 -9.47
CA TYR A 37 -4.25 -16.80 -10.89
C TYR A 37 -3.14 -15.93 -11.50
N PRO A 38 -2.49 -16.39 -12.60
CA PRO A 38 -1.39 -15.65 -13.18
C PRO A 38 -1.86 -14.34 -13.83
N ILE A 39 -1.13 -13.26 -13.58
CA ILE A 39 -1.33 -11.95 -14.22
C ILE A 39 -0.10 -11.67 -15.05
N GLN A 40 -0.25 -11.40 -16.35
CA GLN A 40 0.89 -11.18 -17.26
C GLN A 40 1.96 -12.28 -17.16
N LYS A 41 1.53 -13.55 -17.02
CA LYS A 41 2.40 -14.74 -16.82
C LYS A 41 3.20 -14.73 -15.50
N LYS A 42 2.91 -13.85 -14.54
CA LYS A 42 3.48 -13.85 -13.19
C LYS A 42 2.53 -14.54 -12.22
N THR A 43 3.06 -15.38 -11.34
CA THR A 43 2.31 -16.14 -10.31
C THR A 43 2.47 -15.57 -8.89
N THR A 44 3.42 -14.65 -8.71
CA THR A 44 3.71 -13.96 -7.45
C THR A 44 3.85 -12.47 -7.72
N GLY A 45 3.64 -11.64 -6.69
CA GLY A 45 3.80 -10.20 -6.76
C GLY A 45 4.03 -9.58 -5.38
N PHE A 46 4.70 -8.42 -5.37
CA PHE A 46 4.87 -7.61 -4.18
C PHE A 46 3.65 -6.71 -4.00
N TYR A 47 3.09 -6.68 -2.78
CA TYR A 47 1.92 -5.89 -2.45
C TYR A 47 2.30 -4.75 -1.52
N HIS A 48 1.93 -3.53 -1.91
CA HIS A 48 2.09 -2.33 -1.11
C HIS A 48 0.77 -1.58 -1.05
N LEU A 49 0.40 -1.12 0.14
CA LEU A 49 -0.80 -0.33 0.37
C LEU A 49 -0.38 1.07 0.81
N PHE A 50 -0.89 2.07 0.11
CA PHE A 50 -0.76 3.47 0.49
C PHE A 50 -2.11 4.04 0.87
N GLU A 51 -2.13 4.77 1.97
CA GLU A 51 -3.25 5.60 2.39
C GLU A 51 -2.77 7.04 2.41
N PHE A 52 -3.37 7.85 1.55
CA PHE A 52 -2.99 9.23 1.37
C PHE A 52 -4.22 10.12 1.21
N GLU A 53 -4.05 11.37 1.58
CA GLU A 53 -5.01 12.45 1.38
C GLU A 53 -4.44 13.40 0.33
N ALA A 54 -5.16 13.61 -0.77
CA ALA A 54 -4.73 14.46 -1.87
C ALA A 54 -5.94 15.02 -2.62
N GLU A 55 -5.71 16.05 -3.43
CA GLU A 55 -6.70 16.50 -4.39
C GLU A 55 -6.95 15.43 -5.47
N GLY A 56 -8.19 15.34 -5.96
CA GLY A 56 -8.61 14.29 -6.91
C GLY A 56 -7.82 14.26 -8.22
N ASN A 57 -7.22 15.39 -8.64
CA ASN A 57 -6.41 15.46 -9.86
C ASN A 57 -5.14 14.58 -9.78
N VAL A 58 -4.58 14.38 -8.58
CA VAL A 58 -3.36 13.59 -8.36
C VAL A 58 -3.55 12.13 -8.79
N VAL A 59 -4.77 11.59 -8.63
CA VAL A 59 -5.08 10.19 -8.96
C VAL A 59 -4.93 9.91 -10.46
N GLY A 60 -5.41 10.82 -11.31
CA GLY A 60 -5.33 10.62 -12.76
C GLY A 60 -3.88 10.52 -13.26
N GLU A 61 -3.02 11.40 -12.76
CA GLU A 61 -1.59 11.36 -13.09
C GLU A 61 -0.88 10.13 -12.51
N LEU A 62 -1.25 9.72 -11.30
CA LEU A 62 -0.72 8.52 -10.66
C LEU A 62 -1.03 7.27 -11.51
N GLU A 63 -2.27 7.12 -11.98
CA GLU A 63 -2.67 6.00 -12.83
C GLU A 63 -1.94 5.97 -14.17
N VAL A 64 -1.69 7.14 -14.78
CA VAL A 64 -0.87 7.23 -15.99
C VAL A 64 0.55 6.72 -15.74
N ASN A 65 1.15 7.11 -14.60
CA ASN A 65 2.48 6.64 -14.24
C ASN A 65 2.52 5.14 -13.91
N TYR A 66 1.49 4.60 -13.24
CA TYR A 66 1.37 3.15 -13.03
C TYR A 66 1.27 2.38 -14.35
N LYS A 67 0.49 2.88 -15.32
CA LYS A 67 0.36 2.23 -16.64
C LYS A 67 1.64 2.29 -17.46
N ARG A 68 2.46 3.34 -17.29
CA ARG A 68 3.75 3.50 -17.99
C ARG A 68 4.85 2.61 -17.43
N ASP A 69 4.76 2.24 -16.15
CA ASP A 69 5.79 1.44 -15.49
C ASP A 69 5.45 -0.05 -15.56
N GLU A 70 6.16 -0.79 -16.43
CA GLU A 70 5.95 -2.23 -16.62
C GLU A 70 6.24 -3.08 -15.36
N ARG A 71 6.89 -2.49 -14.34
CA ARG A 71 7.10 -3.15 -13.05
C ARG A 71 5.79 -3.31 -12.27
N VAL A 72 4.78 -2.48 -12.56
CA VAL A 72 3.47 -2.50 -11.91
C VAL A 72 2.50 -3.34 -12.73
N ILE A 73 2.21 -4.55 -12.26
CA ILE A 73 1.33 -5.49 -12.97
C ILE A 73 -0.17 -5.25 -12.74
N ARG A 74 -0.52 -4.60 -11.62
CA ARG A 74 -1.89 -4.28 -11.22
C ARG A 74 -1.88 -3.18 -10.16
N PHE A 75 -2.83 -2.26 -10.24
CA PHE A 75 -3.10 -1.25 -9.22
C PHE A 75 -4.62 -1.15 -9.03
N LEU A 76 -5.03 -0.65 -7.87
CA LEU A 76 -6.42 -0.33 -7.57
C LEU A 76 -6.43 0.89 -6.65
N THR A 77 -7.05 1.96 -7.11
CA THR A 77 -7.27 3.16 -6.31
C THR A 77 -8.74 3.22 -5.94
N VAL A 78 -9.04 3.41 -4.66
CA VAL A 78 -10.41 3.51 -4.14
C VAL A 78 -10.53 4.79 -3.35
N SER A 79 -11.56 5.59 -3.66
CA SER A 79 -11.92 6.73 -2.83
C SER A 79 -12.69 6.24 -1.60
N LEU A 80 -12.26 6.68 -0.42
CA LEU A 80 -12.91 6.36 0.84
C LEU A 80 -13.93 7.46 1.17
N ASP A 81 -15.14 7.04 1.53
CA ASP A 81 -16.15 7.92 2.11
C ASP A 81 -15.92 8.09 3.62
N LYS A 82 -16.76 8.91 4.27
CA LYS A 82 -16.66 9.17 5.71
C LYS A 82 -16.64 7.88 6.54
N TYR A 83 -17.54 6.94 6.24
CA TYR A 83 -17.65 5.68 6.96
C TYR A 83 -16.45 4.74 6.68
N GLY A 84 -15.92 4.77 5.46
CA GLY A 84 -14.70 4.06 5.08
C GLY A 84 -13.48 4.52 5.88
N ILE A 85 -13.32 5.82 6.08
CA ILE A 85 -12.24 6.39 6.90
C ILE A 85 -12.36 5.91 8.35
N GLU A 86 -13.54 6.05 8.96
CA GLU A 86 -13.81 5.59 10.34
C GLU A 86 -13.53 4.08 10.51
N PHE A 87 -13.91 3.27 9.52
CA PHE A 87 -13.64 1.83 9.52
C PHE A 87 -12.15 1.51 9.45
N VAL A 88 -11.41 2.19 8.58
CA VAL A 88 -9.97 1.99 8.41
C VAL A 88 -9.22 2.37 9.70
N GLU A 89 -9.57 3.49 10.32
CA GLU A 89 -9.01 3.91 11.61
C GLU A 89 -9.30 2.90 12.72
N LYS A 90 -10.55 2.42 12.81
CA LYS A 90 -10.95 1.41 13.79
C LYS A 90 -10.17 0.10 13.57
N ARG A 91 -10.06 -0.36 12.32
CA ARG A 91 -9.31 -1.57 11.98
C ARG A 91 -7.83 -1.42 12.36
N ARG A 92 -7.24 -0.25 12.16
CA ARG A 92 -5.85 0.04 12.55
C ARG A 92 -5.67 0.00 14.06
N LYS A 93 -6.58 0.62 14.83
CA LYS A 93 -6.57 0.56 16.31
C LYS A 93 -6.62 -0.89 16.80
N LEU A 94 -7.55 -1.68 16.27
CA LEU A 94 -7.68 -3.11 16.62
C LEU A 94 -6.42 -3.92 16.28
N LYS A 95 -5.80 -3.68 15.11
CA LYS A 95 -4.52 -4.32 14.75
C LYS A 95 -3.40 -3.92 15.73
N ALA A 96 -3.31 -2.65 16.12
CA ALA A 96 -2.31 -2.16 17.05
C ALA A 96 -2.50 -2.71 18.47
N GLU A 97 -3.74 -2.86 18.93
CA GLU A 97 -4.07 -3.48 20.22
C GLU A 97 -3.70 -4.96 20.25
N LYS A 98 -4.02 -5.72 19.19
CA LYS A 98 -3.62 -7.13 19.07
C LYS A 98 -2.10 -7.31 19.05
N ALA A 99 -1.38 -6.48 18.31
CA ALA A 99 0.09 -6.52 18.29
C ALA A 99 0.70 -6.23 19.68
N LYS A 100 0.09 -5.34 20.47
CA LYS A 100 0.51 -5.09 21.85
C LYS A 100 0.22 -6.27 22.78
N GLU A 101 -0.91 -6.93 22.61
CA GLU A 101 -1.28 -8.10 23.42
C GLU A 101 -0.39 -9.32 23.14
N GLU A 102 0.02 -9.52 21.88
CA GLU A 102 0.98 -10.57 21.48
C GLU A 102 2.37 -10.31 22.07
N SER A 103 2.88 -9.07 21.99
CA SER A 103 4.18 -8.71 22.59
C SER A 103 4.24 -8.83 24.13
N LYS A 104 3.09 -8.83 24.81
CA LYS A 104 2.99 -9.00 26.26
C LYS A 104 2.91 -10.47 26.70
N LYS A 105 2.64 -11.40 25.77
CA LYS A 105 2.58 -12.85 26.03
C LYS A 105 3.93 -13.56 25.87
N GLU A 106 4.92 -12.94 25.21
CA GLU A 106 6.25 -13.51 24.94
C GLU A 106 7.39 -13.21 25.94
N PRO A 107 7.28 -12.44 27.07
CA PRO A 107 8.43 -12.22 27.95
C PRO A 107 8.63 -13.27 29.08
N GLU A 108 7.93 -14.40 29.10
CA GLU A 108 8.19 -15.49 30.06
C GLU A 108 8.56 -16.81 29.36
N VAL A 109 9.81 -16.92 28.91
CA VAL A 109 10.60 -18.17 28.99
C VAL A 109 12.08 -17.81 29.17
#